data_AF-A0A8C9FBU9-F1
#
_entry.id   AF-A0A8C9FBU9-F1
#
_cell.length_a   1.000
_cell.length_b   1.000
_cell.length_c   1.000
_cell.angle_alpha   90.00
_cell.angle_beta   90.00
_cell.angle_gamma   90.00
#
_symmetry.space_group_name_H-M   'P 1'
#
loop_
_entity.id
_entity.type
_entity.pdbx_description
1 polymer ?
#
loop_
_entity_poly.entity_id
_entity_poly.type
_entity_poly.pdbx_seq_one_letter_code
_entity_poly.pdbx_strand_id
1 'polypeptide(L)'
;MTNFFPSLKQKLLDGLQEILSTDPEGFPRRAVMSIFTMWLKESCTGQLEETEQFVSAVVQTAAHDLDWEVKLGCLELVQIFCTHMFCRFGLPECPYAPVPSAVTGSIHQNEPLQMFCRANLFSFLFRSLCDCDKPVGQKACDILLALKSHFCQSSITDSQGTGDLTAGHGIHWLQRTLRQGSLVQNFPTDDGNGVDFQDPESMMLALTTIDLVELHNDLNKCSDYVEKSPQSLLEDILATVGTVEENEADCY
;
A
#
# COMPACT_ATOMS: atom_id res chain seq x y z
N MET A 1 35.71 -3.92 23.91
CA MET A 1 34.84 -5.02 23.44
C MET A 1 34.27 -4.59 22.11
N THR A 2 34.62 -5.36 21.08
CA THR A 2 34.70 -4.96 19.68
C THR A 2 33.37 -5.11 18.94
N ASN A 3 33.13 -4.18 18.02
CA ASN A 3 32.04 -4.03 17.05
C ASN A 3 31.75 -5.28 16.17
N PHE A 4 31.34 -6.41 16.76
CA PHE A 4 31.00 -7.62 15.99
C PHE A 4 29.49 -7.70 15.62
N PHE A 5 28.63 -7.02 16.39
CA PHE A 5 27.17 -7.08 16.28
C PHE A 5 26.55 -6.43 15.01
N PRO A 6 27.04 -5.28 14.48
CA PRO A 6 26.41 -4.64 13.32
C PRO A 6 26.48 -5.50 12.05
N SER A 7 27.58 -6.23 11.88
CA SER A 7 27.84 -7.03 10.67
C SER A 7 26.94 -8.26 10.53
N LEU A 8 26.47 -8.84 11.64
CA LEU A 8 25.61 -10.01 11.63
C LEU A 8 24.15 -9.62 11.35
N LYS A 9 23.68 -8.50 11.92
CA LYS A 9 22.34 -7.96 11.66
C LYS A 9 22.18 -7.61 10.18
N GLN A 10 23.17 -6.96 9.58
CA GLN A 10 23.14 -6.62 8.15
C GLN A 10 23.12 -7.88 7.28
N LYS A 11 24.00 -8.85 7.52
CA LYS A 11 24.01 -10.12 6.78
C LYS A 11 22.68 -10.88 6.87
N LEU A 12 22.05 -10.87 8.04
CA LEU A 12 20.75 -11.49 8.23
C LEU A 12 19.67 -10.75 7.44
N LEU A 13 19.67 -9.42 7.47
CA LEU A 13 18.75 -8.60 6.70
C LEU A 13 18.91 -8.86 5.19
N ASP A 14 20.15 -8.85 4.69
CA ASP A 14 20.46 -9.11 3.28
C ASP A 14 19.96 -10.50 2.85
N GLY A 15 20.22 -11.53 3.65
CA GLY A 15 19.78 -12.90 3.36
C GLY A 15 18.25 -13.07 3.39
N LEU A 16 17.56 -12.41 4.33
CA LEU A 16 16.09 -12.44 4.36
C LEU A 16 15.50 -11.66 3.18
N GLN A 17 16.10 -10.53 2.79
CA GLN A 17 15.67 -9.75 1.63
C GLN A 17 15.86 -10.55 0.32
N GLU A 18 16.95 -11.32 0.21
CA GLU A 18 17.20 -12.22 -0.91
C GLU A 18 16.12 -13.30 -1.01
N ILE A 19 15.75 -13.94 0.11
CA ILE A 19 14.65 -14.92 0.16
C ILE A 19 13.34 -14.26 -0.29
N LEU A 20 12.99 -13.09 0.27
CA LEU A 20 11.77 -12.37 -0.12
C LEU A 20 11.74 -12.02 -1.61
N SER A 21 12.89 -11.72 -2.21
CA SER A 21 12.96 -11.29 -3.61
C SER A 21 13.05 -12.44 -4.61
N THR A 22 13.63 -13.59 -4.23
CA THR A 22 14.08 -14.60 -5.21
C THR A 22 13.59 -16.01 -4.94
N ASP A 23 13.14 -16.31 -3.72
CA ASP A 23 12.69 -17.66 -3.41
C ASP A 23 11.45 -18.01 -4.25
N PRO A 24 11.44 -19.15 -4.97
CA PRO A 24 10.32 -19.50 -5.82
C PRO A 24 9.05 -19.86 -5.05
N GLU A 25 9.17 -20.31 -3.79
CA GLU A 25 8.05 -20.76 -2.98
C GLU A 25 7.47 -19.63 -2.13
N GLY A 26 6.13 -19.59 -2.00
CA GLY A 26 5.48 -18.58 -1.16
C GLY A 26 5.77 -18.77 0.33
N PHE A 27 6.04 -20.00 0.79
CA PHE A 27 6.24 -20.27 2.22
C PHE A 27 7.45 -19.54 2.83
N PRO A 28 8.68 -19.63 2.26
CA PRO A 28 9.82 -18.84 2.75
C PRO A 28 9.56 -17.33 2.72
N ARG A 29 8.96 -16.82 1.65
CA ARG A 29 8.65 -15.38 1.52
C ARG A 29 7.66 -14.89 2.57
N ARG A 30 6.59 -15.66 2.84
CA ARG A 30 5.63 -15.38 3.94
C ARG A 30 6.30 -15.42 5.32
N ALA A 31 7.23 -16.35 5.54
CA ALA A 31 7.99 -16.44 6.79
C ALA A 31 8.89 -15.21 6.98
N VAL A 32 9.58 -14.75 5.93
CA VAL A 32 10.36 -13.51 5.95
C VAL A 32 9.47 -12.31 6.32
N MET A 33 8.31 -12.17 5.68
CA MET A 33 7.38 -11.07 6.01
C MET A 33 6.94 -11.09 7.47
N SER A 34 6.73 -12.28 8.05
CA SER A 34 6.39 -12.43 9.46
C SER A 34 7.53 -11.96 10.37
N ILE A 35 8.78 -12.29 10.04
CA ILE A 35 9.97 -11.84 10.78
C ILE A 35 10.12 -10.32 10.68
N PHE A 36 10.02 -9.75 9.48
CA PHE A 36 10.12 -8.31 9.27
C PHE A 36 9.04 -7.53 10.00
N THR A 37 7.81 -8.04 10.00
CA THR A 37 6.69 -7.47 10.75
C THR A 37 6.95 -7.52 12.27
N MET A 38 7.45 -8.65 12.78
CA MET A 38 7.82 -8.81 14.19
C MET A 38 8.92 -7.84 14.59
N TRP A 39 9.99 -7.74 13.81
CA TRP A 39 11.09 -6.80 14.08
C TRP A 39 10.61 -5.36 14.10
N LEU A 40 9.73 -4.97 13.19
CA LEU A 40 9.19 -3.62 13.18
C LEU A 40 8.36 -3.36 14.46
N LYS A 41 7.49 -4.29 14.87
CA LYS A 41 6.71 -4.18 16.13
C LYS A 41 7.60 -4.02 17.37
N GLU A 42 8.73 -4.72 17.42
CA GLU A 42 9.67 -4.67 18.56
C GLU A 42 10.57 -3.43 18.52
N SER A 43 10.79 -2.86 17.35
CA SER A 43 11.69 -1.72 17.12
C SER A 43 11.02 -0.38 17.46
N CYS A 44 10.68 -0.15 18.73
CA CYS A 44 10.20 1.16 19.21
C CYS A 44 11.31 2.22 19.38
N THR A 45 12.59 1.86 19.14
CA THR A 45 13.76 2.71 19.47
C THR A 45 14.81 2.86 18.36
N GLY A 46 14.51 2.39 17.15
CA GLY A 46 15.42 2.49 16.00
C GLY A 46 15.60 3.91 15.44
N GLN A 47 16.69 4.14 14.72
CA GLN A 47 16.89 5.37 13.95
C GLN A 47 15.82 5.46 12.86
N LEU A 48 15.28 6.67 12.66
CA LEU A 48 14.12 6.91 11.81
C LEU A 48 14.43 6.59 10.34
N GLU A 49 15.58 7.05 9.86
CA GLU A 49 16.02 6.86 8.49
C GLU A 49 16.27 5.38 8.16
N GLU A 50 16.87 4.62 9.08
CA GLU A 50 17.07 3.17 8.89
C GLU A 50 15.74 2.43 8.78
N THR A 51 14.76 2.81 9.60
CA THR A 51 13.42 2.21 9.59
C THR A 51 12.70 2.52 8.28
N GLU A 52 12.77 3.77 7.82
CA GLU A 52 12.19 4.18 6.53
C GLU A 52 12.81 3.42 5.36
N GLN A 53 14.13 3.33 5.30
CA GLN A 53 14.85 2.61 4.23
C GLN A 53 14.50 1.11 4.23
N PHE A 54 14.44 0.50 5.41
CA PHE A 54 14.01 -0.89 5.57
C PHE A 54 12.59 -1.10 5.02
N VAL A 55 11.62 -0.28 5.44
CA VAL A 55 10.23 -0.38 4.98
C VAL A 55 10.14 -0.17 3.47
N SER A 56 10.85 0.83 2.93
CA SER A 56 10.88 1.11 1.49
C SER A 56 11.36 -0.09 0.67
N ALA A 57 12.45 -0.73 1.09
CA ALA A 57 13.01 -1.90 0.41
C ALA A 57 12.04 -3.10 0.43
N VAL A 58 11.39 -3.35 1.58
CA VAL A 58 10.41 -4.43 1.73
C VAL A 58 9.17 -4.16 0.87
N VAL A 59 8.65 -2.93 0.88
CA VAL A 59 7.48 -2.52 0.07
C VAL A 59 7.76 -2.67 -1.42
N GLN A 60 8.90 -2.19 -1.89
CA GLN A 60 9.27 -2.31 -3.31
C GLN A 60 9.37 -3.77 -3.77
N THR A 61 9.86 -4.65 -2.90
CA THR A 61 9.98 -6.09 -3.20
C THR A 61 8.61 -6.77 -3.17
N ALA A 62 7.86 -6.63 -2.08
CA ALA A 62 6.59 -7.30 -1.89
C ALA A 62 5.48 -6.79 -2.83
N ALA A 63 5.56 -5.54 -3.30
CA ALA A 63 4.59 -4.98 -4.25
C ALA A 63 4.48 -5.77 -5.56
N HIS A 64 5.54 -6.49 -5.94
CA HIS A 64 5.61 -7.29 -7.16
C HIS A 64 5.45 -8.79 -6.89
N ASP A 65 5.21 -9.21 -5.64
CA ASP A 65 5.01 -10.62 -5.31
C ASP A 65 3.71 -11.13 -5.93
N LEU A 66 3.70 -12.41 -6.34
CA LEU A 66 2.51 -13.06 -6.87
C LEU A 66 1.65 -13.70 -5.77
N ASP A 67 2.24 -13.95 -4.60
CA ASP A 67 1.54 -14.48 -3.44
C ASP A 67 0.86 -13.33 -2.68
N TRP A 68 -0.48 -13.29 -2.73
CA TRP A 68 -1.28 -12.27 -2.07
C TRP A 68 -1.07 -12.26 -0.55
N GLU A 69 -0.69 -13.38 0.08
CA GLU A 69 -0.39 -13.42 1.51
C GLU A 69 0.90 -12.65 1.82
N VAL A 70 1.87 -12.63 0.90
CA VAL A 70 3.08 -11.79 1.03
C VAL A 70 2.70 -10.32 0.94
N LYS A 71 1.85 -9.93 -0.02
CA LYS A 71 1.32 -8.56 -0.12
C LYS A 71 0.53 -8.17 1.14
N LEU A 72 -0.30 -9.07 1.65
CA LEU A 72 -1.09 -8.84 2.87
C LEU A 72 -0.20 -8.68 4.11
N GLY A 73 0.87 -9.47 4.20
CA GLY A 73 1.92 -9.30 5.21
C GLY A 73 2.63 -7.94 5.08
N CYS A 74 2.90 -7.49 3.87
CA CYS A 74 3.49 -6.18 3.62
C CYS A 74 2.53 -5.04 4.05
N LEU A 75 1.23 -5.16 3.77
CA LEU A 75 0.22 -4.23 4.27
C LEU A 75 0.16 -4.20 5.81
N GLU A 76 0.39 -5.33 6.50
CA GLU A 76 0.53 -5.32 7.96
C GLU A 76 1.74 -4.50 8.42
N LEU A 77 2.89 -4.74 7.80
CA LEU A 77 4.13 -4.02 8.08
C LEU A 77 3.95 -2.50 7.84
N VAL A 78 3.30 -2.12 6.74
CA VAL A 78 2.98 -0.72 6.42
C VAL A 78 2.08 -0.10 7.49
N GLN A 79 1.03 -0.80 7.93
CA GLN A 79 0.14 -0.32 8.99
C GLN A 79 0.90 -0.03 10.29
N ILE A 80 1.78 -0.94 10.71
CA ILE A 80 2.61 -0.78 11.92
C ILE A 80 3.54 0.41 11.77
N PHE A 81 4.18 0.56 10.60
CA PHE A 81 5.04 1.70 10.31
C PHE A 81 4.27 3.02 10.42
N CYS A 82 3.08 3.12 9.85
CA CYS A 82 2.22 4.31 9.97
C CYS A 82 1.91 4.64 11.43
N THR A 83 1.48 3.65 12.22
CA THR A 83 1.23 3.83 13.67
C THR A 83 2.46 4.30 14.42
N HIS A 84 3.63 3.71 14.14
CA HIS A 84 4.90 4.14 14.76
C HIS A 84 5.23 5.61 14.44
N MET A 85 5.00 6.03 13.19
CA MET A 85 5.22 7.42 12.80
C MET A 85 4.23 8.36 13.46
N PHE A 86 2.94 8.03 13.50
CA PHE A 86 1.95 8.86 14.19
C PHE A 86 2.28 9.03 15.67
N CYS A 87 2.63 7.95 16.37
CA CYS A 87 3.07 8.01 17.77
C CYS A 87 4.33 8.87 17.96
N ARG A 88 5.34 8.71 17.09
CA ARG A 88 6.61 9.43 17.20
C ARG A 88 6.47 10.93 16.95
N PHE A 89 5.60 11.32 16.03
CA PHE A 89 5.34 12.72 15.70
C PHE A 89 4.22 13.35 16.56
N GLY A 90 3.72 12.65 17.57
CA GLY A 90 2.72 13.17 18.51
C GLY A 90 1.36 13.44 17.87
N LEU A 91 1.04 12.76 16.76
CA LEU A 91 -0.26 12.87 16.12
C LEU A 91 -1.27 12.05 16.94
N PRO A 92 -2.34 12.67 17.47
CA PRO A 92 -3.22 11.99 18.42
C PRO A 92 -3.97 10.83 17.75
N GLU A 93 -3.90 9.65 18.35
CA GLU A 93 -4.73 8.48 17.99
C GLU A 93 -6.20 8.67 18.40
N CYS A 94 -6.51 9.67 19.23
CA CYS A 94 -7.81 9.80 19.88
C CYS A 94 -8.31 11.26 19.86
N PRO A 95 -9.51 11.54 19.32
CA PRO A 95 -10.07 12.89 19.21
C PRO A 95 -10.36 13.58 20.57
N TYR A 96 -10.24 12.84 21.68
CA TYR A 96 -10.47 13.33 23.05
C TYR A 96 -9.20 13.36 23.91
N ALA A 97 -8.03 13.01 23.36
CA ALA A 97 -6.78 13.11 24.11
C ALA A 97 -6.45 14.59 24.35
N PRO A 98 -6.11 15.00 25.59
CA PRO A 98 -5.74 16.38 25.87
C PRO A 98 -4.49 16.75 25.07
N VAL A 99 -4.63 17.76 24.20
CA VAL A 99 -3.54 18.28 23.36
C VAL A 99 -2.42 18.78 24.29
N PRO A 100 -1.19 18.21 24.21
CA PRO A 100 -0.06 18.76 24.94
C PRO A 100 0.18 20.19 24.47
N SER A 101 0.06 21.15 25.39
CA SER A 101 0.35 22.56 25.13
C SER A 101 1.86 22.75 25.05
N ALA A 102 2.46 22.34 23.93
CA ALA A 102 3.81 22.68 23.53
C ALA A 102 3.71 23.40 22.19
N VAL A 103 3.71 24.74 22.28
CA VAL A 103 3.94 25.64 21.15
C VAL A 103 5.37 25.42 20.67
N THR A 104 5.56 24.48 19.76
CA THR A 104 6.77 24.36 18.94
C THR A 104 6.39 23.85 17.55
N GLY A 105 6.25 24.81 16.62
CA GLY A 105 6.55 24.62 15.21
C GLY A 105 5.42 24.06 14.34
N SER A 106 4.84 24.92 13.49
CA SER A 106 4.11 24.54 12.28
C SER A 106 5.02 23.88 11.21
N ILE A 107 6.17 23.34 11.60
CA ILE A 107 7.27 22.96 10.71
C ILE A 107 7.22 21.45 10.37
N HIS A 108 6.56 20.62 11.19
CA HIS A 108 6.63 19.15 11.07
C HIS A 108 5.30 18.45 10.69
N GLN A 109 4.22 19.19 10.41
CA GLN A 109 2.89 18.58 10.17
C GLN A 109 2.85 17.63 8.97
N ASN A 110 3.75 17.81 7.98
CA ASN A 110 3.82 16.98 6.78
C ASN A 110 5.02 16.01 6.76
N GLU A 111 5.84 15.97 7.81
CA GLU A 111 7.01 15.09 7.83
C GLU A 111 6.64 13.59 7.75
N PRO A 112 5.60 13.09 8.45
CA PRO A 112 5.13 11.72 8.27
C PRO A 112 4.66 11.44 6.84
N LEU A 113 3.97 12.41 6.21
CA LEU A 113 3.50 12.28 4.82
C LEU A 113 4.67 12.17 3.85
N GLN A 114 5.68 13.02 4.01
CA GLN A 114 6.92 12.97 3.22
C GLN A 114 7.64 11.63 3.37
N MET A 115 7.73 11.10 4.59
CA MET A 115 8.31 9.78 4.83
C MET A 115 7.52 8.66 4.13
N PHE A 116 6.19 8.70 4.19
CA PHE A 116 5.35 7.72 3.51
C PHE A 116 5.51 7.77 1.99
N CYS A 117 5.70 8.96 1.42
CA CYS A 117 5.99 9.17 0.01
C CYS A 117 7.36 8.56 -0.37
N ARG A 118 8.43 8.88 0.38
CA ARG A 118 9.78 8.34 0.16
C ARG A 118 9.87 6.82 0.33
N ALA A 119 9.07 6.27 1.24
CA ALA A 119 8.94 4.83 1.45
C ALA A 119 8.05 4.12 0.40
N ASN A 120 7.58 4.82 -0.64
CA ASN A 120 6.71 4.30 -1.71
C ASN A 120 5.38 3.69 -1.21
N LEU A 121 4.89 4.11 -0.04
CA LEU A 121 3.70 3.51 0.56
C LEU A 121 2.46 3.77 -0.28
N PHE A 122 2.26 4.99 -0.76
CA PHE A 122 1.06 5.34 -1.52
C PHE A 122 0.97 4.58 -2.84
N SER A 123 2.08 4.46 -3.57
CA SER A 123 2.12 3.64 -4.79
C SER A 123 1.66 2.21 -4.50
N PHE A 124 2.18 1.59 -3.44
CA PHE A 124 1.79 0.24 -3.04
C PHE A 124 0.33 0.15 -2.58
N LEU A 125 -0.14 1.08 -1.75
CA LEU A 125 -1.51 1.10 -1.23
C LEU A 125 -2.54 1.28 -2.35
N PHE A 126 -2.34 2.27 -3.23
CA PHE A 126 -3.27 2.53 -4.33
C PHE A 126 -3.27 1.39 -5.36
N ARG A 127 -2.12 0.73 -5.59
CA ARG A 127 -2.07 -0.51 -6.40
C ARG A 127 -2.84 -1.64 -5.76
N SER A 128 -2.68 -1.83 -4.45
CA SER A 128 -3.31 -2.89 -3.68
C SER A 128 -4.85 -2.81 -3.68
N LEU A 129 -5.42 -1.60 -3.83
CA LEU A 129 -6.87 -1.41 -3.96
C LEU A 129 -7.52 -2.16 -5.14
N CYS A 130 -6.76 -2.44 -6.19
CA CYS A 130 -7.25 -3.21 -7.35
C CYS A 130 -6.57 -4.57 -7.46
N ASP A 131 -6.06 -5.10 -6.36
CA ASP A 131 -5.64 -6.49 -6.31
C ASP A 131 -6.87 -7.41 -6.49
N CYS A 132 -6.68 -8.55 -7.16
CA CYS A 132 -7.77 -9.51 -7.36
C CYS A 132 -8.15 -10.19 -6.04
N ASP A 133 -7.22 -10.27 -5.10
CA ASP A 133 -7.47 -10.81 -3.78
C ASP A 133 -8.08 -9.74 -2.88
N LYS A 134 -9.40 -9.88 -2.66
CA LYS A 134 -10.22 -8.98 -1.84
C LYS A 134 -9.58 -8.58 -0.49
N PRO A 135 -8.95 -9.48 0.30
CA PRO A 135 -8.31 -9.10 1.55
C PRO A 135 -7.19 -8.05 1.39
N VAL A 136 -6.45 -8.09 0.28
CA VAL A 136 -5.38 -7.13 -0.02
C VAL A 136 -5.97 -5.74 -0.27
N GLY A 137 -6.99 -5.66 -1.13
CA GLY A 137 -7.69 -4.40 -1.41
C GLY A 137 -8.38 -3.80 -0.19
N GLN A 138 -9.05 -4.63 0.61
CA GLN A 138 -9.71 -4.18 1.85
C GLN A 138 -8.70 -3.56 2.83
N LYS A 139 -7.61 -4.28 3.14
CA LYS A 139 -6.62 -3.80 4.10
C LYS A 139 -5.90 -2.54 3.61
N ALA A 140 -5.61 -2.44 2.31
CA ALA A 140 -5.08 -1.21 1.73
C ALA A 140 -6.04 -0.03 1.87
N CYS A 141 -7.33 -0.25 1.64
CA CYS A 141 -8.36 0.77 1.80
C CYS A 141 -8.50 1.22 3.26
N ASP A 142 -8.42 0.30 4.21
CA ASP A 142 -8.47 0.61 5.65
C ASP A 142 -7.29 1.49 6.07
N ILE A 143 -6.08 1.18 5.59
CA ILE A 143 -4.89 2.00 5.85
C ILE A 143 -5.07 3.39 5.24
N LEU A 144 -5.51 3.50 3.98
CA LEU A 144 -5.74 4.80 3.34
C LEU A 144 -6.80 5.64 4.05
N LEU A 145 -7.87 5.02 4.57
CA LEU A 145 -8.88 5.70 5.39
C LEU A 145 -8.29 6.22 6.71
N ALA A 146 -7.46 5.43 7.37
CA ALA A 146 -6.73 5.88 8.57
C ALA A 146 -5.82 7.07 8.23
N LEU A 147 -5.02 6.99 7.17
CA LEU A 147 -4.18 8.10 6.71
C LEU A 147 -5.02 9.36 6.43
N LYS A 148 -6.16 9.22 5.73
CA LYS A 148 -7.09 10.32 5.47
C LYS A 148 -7.56 10.98 6.76
N SER A 149 -7.97 10.20 7.76
CA SER A 149 -8.42 10.76 9.04
C SER A 149 -7.33 11.56 9.76
N HIS A 150 -6.07 11.09 9.74
CA HIS A 150 -4.97 11.78 10.38
C HIS A 150 -4.58 13.09 9.68
N PHE A 151 -4.50 13.09 8.35
CA PHE A 151 -4.03 14.27 7.61
C PHE A 151 -5.14 15.30 7.33
N CYS A 152 -6.39 14.86 7.10
CA CYS A 152 -7.49 15.77 6.77
C CYS A 152 -8.15 16.41 8.01
N GLN A 153 -7.98 15.83 9.20
CA GLN A 153 -8.49 16.44 10.44
C GLN A 153 -7.67 17.68 10.85
N SER A 154 -6.42 17.77 10.40
CA SER A 154 -5.50 18.89 10.64
C SER A 154 -5.72 20.10 9.71
N SER A 155 -6.44 19.93 8.60
CA SER A 155 -6.59 20.96 7.54
C SER A 155 -7.91 21.74 7.57
N ILE A 156 -8.72 21.60 8.62
CA ILE A 156 -10.04 22.29 8.72
C ILE A 156 -9.90 23.81 8.91
N THR A 157 -8.70 24.30 9.25
CA THR A 157 -8.37 25.72 9.24
C THR A 157 -7.39 26.01 8.10
N ASP A 158 -7.83 26.83 7.16
CA ASP A 158 -7.04 27.49 6.11
C ASP A 158 -6.69 26.64 4.87
N SER A 159 -7.49 26.79 3.81
CA SER A 159 -7.08 27.52 2.58
C SER A 159 -7.89 27.09 1.37
N GLN A 160 -8.68 28.02 0.83
CA GLN A 160 -8.97 28.07 -0.60
C GLN A 160 -7.67 28.42 -1.32
N GLY A 161 -7.00 27.42 -1.89
CA GLY A 161 -5.83 27.59 -2.74
C GLY A 161 -6.06 26.89 -4.06
N THR A 162 -6.08 27.65 -5.15
CA THR A 162 -6.07 27.18 -6.54
C THR A 162 -4.87 26.26 -6.75
N GLY A 163 -5.08 24.95 -6.69
CA GLY A 163 -4.06 23.94 -6.93
C GLY A 163 -3.63 23.90 -8.39
N ASP A 164 -2.34 23.60 -8.59
CA ASP A 164 -1.69 23.44 -9.89
C ASP A 164 -2.47 22.45 -10.78
N LEU A 165 -2.69 22.83 -12.03
CA LEU A 165 -3.54 22.09 -12.97
C LEU A 165 -3.02 20.67 -13.21
N THR A 166 -1.72 20.44 -13.10
CA THR A 166 -1.03 19.15 -13.36
C THR A 166 -1.36 18.07 -12.33
N ALA A 167 -1.30 18.39 -11.03
CA ALA A 167 -1.67 17.49 -9.94
C ALA A 167 -3.13 17.03 -10.07
N GLY A 168 -4.04 17.93 -10.47
CA GLY A 168 -5.44 17.60 -10.70
C GLY A 168 -5.67 16.52 -11.78
N HIS A 169 -4.86 16.51 -12.85
CA HIS A 169 -5.01 15.52 -13.93
C HIS A 169 -4.62 14.11 -13.46
N GLY A 170 -3.50 13.96 -12.74
CA GLY A 170 -3.07 12.67 -12.21
C GLY A 170 -4.08 12.08 -11.24
N ILE A 171 -4.63 12.89 -10.33
CA ILE A 171 -5.62 12.43 -9.36
C ILE A 171 -6.94 12.02 -10.03
N HIS A 172 -7.38 12.76 -11.05
CA HIS A 172 -8.57 12.38 -11.82
C HIS A 172 -8.36 11.07 -12.58
N TRP A 173 -7.16 10.85 -13.12
CA TRP A 173 -6.78 9.56 -13.69
C TRP A 173 -6.85 8.45 -12.62
N LEU A 174 -6.26 8.65 -11.44
CA LEU A 174 -6.27 7.65 -10.35
C LEU A 174 -7.69 7.27 -9.95
N GLN A 175 -8.55 8.27 -9.74
CA GLN A 175 -9.95 8.05 -9.39
C GLN A 175 -10.69 7.26 -10.47
N ARG A 176 -10.49 7.60 -11.75
CA ARG A 176 -11.08 6.86 -12.87
C ARG A 176 -10.60 5.41 -12.88
N THR A 177 -9.32 5.19 -12.68
CA THR A 177 -8.73 3.85 -12.76
C THR A 177 -9.19 2.96 -11.61
N LEU A 178 -9.29 3.51 -10.39
CA LEU A 178 -9.87 2.81 -9.23
C LEU A 178 -11.33 2.40 -9.49
N ARG A 179 -12.15 3.30 -10.07
CA ARG A 179 -13.55 3.00 -10.42
C ARG A 179 -13.70 1.91 -11.48
N GLN A 180 -12.68 1.70 -12.31
CA GLN A 180 -12.68 0.69 -13.37
C GLN A 180 -12.17 -0.67 -12.88
N GLY A 181 -11.63 -0.77 -11.67
CA GLY A 181 -11.03 -2.00 -11.14
C GLY A 181 -9.85 -2.52 -11.98
N SER A 182 -9.28 -1.68 -12.85
CA SER A 182 -8.33 -2.08 -13.88
C SER A 182 -6.96 -1.46 -13.62
N LEU A 183 -6.16 -2.08 -12.74
CA LEU A 183 -4.75 -1.67 -12.52
C LEU A 183 -3.71 -2.62 -13.10
N VAL A 184 -4.12 -3.70 -13.78
CA VAL A 184 -3.20 -4.80 -14.05
C VAL A 184 -1.99 -4.40 -14.90
N GLN A 185 -2.01 -3.32 -15.72
CA GLN A 185 -0.83 -3.00 -16.56
C GLN A 185 -0.50 -1.52 -16.84
N ASN A 186 -1.25 -0.52 -16.34
CA ASN A 186 -1.09 0.87 -16.83
C ASN A 186 -0.93 1.93 -15.72
N PHE A 187 -0.15 1.69 -14.66
CA PHE A 187 0.41 2.86 -13.97
C PHE A 187 1.37 3.53 -14.93
N PRO A 188 1.16 4.81 -15.32
CA PRO A 188 2.02 5.44 -16.28
C PRO A 188 3.40 5.60 -15.66
N THR A 189 4.34 4.77 -16.12
CA THR A 189 5.76 5.03 -15.96
C THR A 189 6.10 6.10 -17.00
N ASP A 190 6.15 7.35 -16.55
CA ASP A 190 6.92 8.43 -17.18
C ASP A 190 6.34 9.14 -18.43
N ASP A 191 5.04 9.04 -18.72
CA ASP A 191 4.41 9.77 -19.86
C ASP A 191 3.77 11.13 -19.48
N GLY A 192 4.18 11.72 -18.35
CA GLY A 192 3.76 13.07 -17.95
C GLY A 192 2.30 13.21 -17.48
N ASN A 193 1.54 12.10 -17.44
CA ASN A 193 0.15 12.05 -16.95
C ASN A 193 -0.04 11.14 -15.72
N GLY A 194 1.06 10.55 -15.21
CA GLY A 194 1.05 9.70 -14.02
C GLY A 194 0.90 10.48 -12.73
N VAL A 195 0.29 9.85 -11.72
CA VAL A 195 0.31 10.36 -10.35
C VAL A 195 1.73 10.26 -9.81
N ASP A 196 2.28 11.38 -9.33
CA ASP A 196 3.52 11.34 -8.55
C ASP A 196 3.22 10.91 -7.11
N PHE A 197 3.47 9.64 -6.81
CA PHE A 197 3.31 9.08 -5.46
C PHE A 197 4.40 9.52 -4.48
N GLN A 198 5.45 10.19 -4.96
CA GLN A 198 6.53 10.74 -4.13
C GLN A 198 6.27 12.20 -3.75
N ASP A 199 5.31 12.87 -4.39
CA ASP A 199 4.91 14.24 -4.07
C ASP A 199 3.86 14.28 -2.94
N PRO A 200 4.18 14.86 -1.76
CA PRO A 200 3.26 14.96 -0.63
C PRO A 200 2.00 15.77 -0.92
N GLU A 201 2.08 16.82 -1.76
CA GLU A 201 0.93 17.65 -2.09
C GLU A 201 -0.09 16.85 -2.93
N SER A 202 0.40 16.14 -3.95
CA SER A 202 -0.40 15.20 -4.74
C SER A 202 -1.04 14.12 -3.85
N MET A 203 -0.32 13.57 -2.87
CA MET A 203 -0.88 12.56 -1.95
C MET A 203 -1.94 13.12 -1.01
N MET A 204 -1.75 14.34 -0.51
CA MET A 204 -2.78 15.04 0.26
C MET A 204 -4.03 15.28 -0.59
N LEU A 205 -3.86 15.69 -1.84
CA LEU A 205 -4.96 15.87 -2.79
C LEU A 205 -5.66 14.54 -3.11
N ALA A 206 -4.91 13.43 -3.23
CA ALA A 206 -5.46 12.09 -3.45
C ALA A 206 -6.36 11.66 -2.29
N LEU A 207 -5.85 11.76 -1.05
CA LEU A 207 -6.57 11.37 0.17
C LEU A 207 -7.86 12.17 0.37
N THR A 208 -7.84 13.46 0.01
CA THR A 208 -9.01 14.35 0.13
C THR A 208 -10.03 14.11 -0.99
N THR A 209 -9.59 13.94 -2.24
CA THR A 209 -10.45 13.88 -3.43
C THR A 209 -11.07 12.49 -3.66
N ILE A 210 -10.32 11.41 -3.40
CA ILE A 210 -10.80 10.06 -3.64
C ILE A 210 -11.81 9.67 -2.56
N ASP A 211 -12.97 9.16 -3.00
CA ASP A 211 -13.99 8.61 -2.11
C ASP A 211 -13.61 7.19 -1.66
N LEU A 212 -12.69 7.13 -0.70
CA LEU A 212 -12.25 5.88 -0.08
C LEU A 212 -13.36 5.17 0.69
N VAL A 213 -14.43 5.88 1.10
CA VAL A 213 -15.56 5.27 1.81
C VAL A 213 -16.45 4.52 0.83
N GLU A 214 -16.78 5.14 -0.31
CA GLU A 214 -17.47 4.47 -1.42
C GLU A 214 -16.67 3.23 -1.87
N LEU A 215 -15.35 3.39 -2.06
CA LEU A 215 -14.49 2.28 -2.47
C LEU A 215 -14.43 1.14 -1.43
N HIS A 216 -14.32 1.46 -0.14
CA HIS A 216 -14.37 0.46 0.93
C HIS A 216 -15.71 -0.31 0.93
N ASN A 217 -16.82 0.40 0.73
CA ASN A 217 -18.14 -0.22 0.61
C ASN A 217 -18.24 -1.12 -0.62
N ASP A 218 -17.67 -0.71 -1.75
CA ASP A 218 -17.64 -1.50 -2.98
C ASP A 218 -16.79 -2.76 -2.82
N LEU A 219 -15.61 -2.67 -2.22
CA LEU A 219 -14.76 -3.82 -1.89
C LEU A 219 -15.46 -4.81 -0.95
N ASN A 220 -16.31 -4.32 -0.05
CA ASN A 220 -17.06 -5.17 0.88
C ASN A 220 -18.23 -5.90 0.23
N LYS A 221 -18.77 -5.44 -0.91
CA LYS A 221 -19.77 -6.19 -1.67
C LYS A 221 -19.18 -7.55 -2.09
N CYS A 222 -19.92 -8.63 -1.91
CA CYS A 222 -19.46 -9.97 -2.33
C CYS A 222 -19.55 -10.09 -3.87
N SER A 223 -18.55 -10.75 -4.49
CA SER A 223 -18.63 -11.09 -5.93
C SER A 223 -19.66 -12.18 -6.21
N ASP A 224 -20.17 -12.85 -5.16
CA ASP A 224 -21.30 -13.78 -5.16
C ASP A 224 -22.56 -13.20 -5.83
N TYR A 225 -22.58 -11.89 -6.09
CA TYR A 225 -23.64 -11.21 -6.82
C TYR A 225 -23.66 -11.52 -8.34
N VAL A 226 -22.66 -12.23 -8.88
CA VAL A 226 -22.57 -12.59 -10.30
C VAL A 226 -22.44 -14.10 -10.52
N GLU A 227 -23.25 -14.90 -9.84
CA GLU A 227 -23.74 -16.13 -10.49
C GLU A 227 -25.23 -15.98 -10.75
N LYS A 228 -25.58 -15.69 -12.01
CA LYS A 228 -26.98 -15.61 -12.44
C LYS A 228 -27.70 -16.96 -12.37
N SER A 229 -26.97 -18.06 -12.15
CA SER A 229 -27.40 -19.42 -11.78
C SER A 229 -26.24 -20.39 -12.06
N PRO A 230 -26.27 -21.62 -11.52
CA PRO A 230 -25.37 -22.69 -11.94
C PRO A 230 -25.32 -22.95 -13.45
N GLN A 231 -26.37 -22.57 -14.19
CA GLN A 231 -26.42 -22.66 -15.65
C GLN A 231 -25.54 -21.61 -16.34
N SER A 232 -25.49 -20.38 -15.81
CA SER A 232 -24.60 -19.33 -16.33
C SER A 232 -23.14 -19.73 -16.18
N LEU A 233 -22.77 -20.31 -15.04
CA LEU A 233 -21.41 -20.82 -14.81
C LEU A 233 -21.08 -21.98 -15.77
N LEU A 234 -22.01 -22.90 -15.97
CA LEU A 234 -21.82 -24.02 -16.90
C LEU A 234 -21.63 -23.54 -18.34
N GLU A 235 -22.39 -22.54 -18.79
CA GLU A 235 -22.24 -21.94 -20.12
C GLU A 235 -20.87 -21.28 -20.31
N ASP A 236 -20.37 -20.56 -19.30
CA ASP A 236 -19.03 -19.95 -19.34
C ASP A 236 -17.90 -20.99 -19.40
N ILE A 237 -18.02 -22.10 -18.64
CA ILE A 237 -17.08 -23.23 -18.69
C ILE A 237 -17.12 -23.90 -20.07
N LEU A 238 -18.31 -24.12 -20.63
CA LEU A 238 -18.44 -24.76 -21.94
C LEU A 238 -17.92 -23.86 -23.07
N ALA A 239 -18.07 -22.53 -22.95
CA ALA A 239 -17.53 -21.57 -23.91
C ALA A 239 -15.99 -21.55 -23.93
N THR A 240 -15.34 -21.83 -22.80
CA THR A 240 -13.88 -21.96 -22.71
C THR A 240 -13.36 -23.33 -23.17
N VAL A 241 -14.18 -24.37 -23.14
CA VAL A 241 -13.84 -25.71 -23.68
C VAL A 241 -14.01 -25.77 -25.20
N GLY A 242 -14.98 -25.04 -25.77
CA GLY A 242 -15.24 -24.99 -27.21
C GLY A 242 -14.13 -24.36 -28.07
N THR A 243 -13.08 -23.80 -27.46
CA THR A 243 -11.89 -23.26 -28.16
C THR A 243 -10.68 -24.19 -28.14
N VAL A 244 -10.80 -25.40 -27.54
CA VAL A 244 -9.68 -26.34 -27.35
C VAL A 244 -9.56 -27.39 -28.48
N GLU A 245 -10.43 -27.38 -29.50
CA GLU A 245 -10.38 -28.38 -30.58
C GLU A 245 -9.20 -28.24 -31.58
N GLU A 246 -8.21 -27.37 -31.34
CA GLU A 246 -6.96 -27.31 -32.15
C GLU A 246 -5.67 -27.29 -31.31
N ASN A 247 -5.60 -28.05 -30.22
CA ASN A 247 -4.31 -28.43 -29.63
C ASN A 247 -4.12 -29.95 -29.69
N GLU A 248 -3.85 -30.45 -30.91
CA GLU A 248 -3.15 -31.72 -31.08
C GLU A 248 -1.75 -31.59 -30.45
N ALA A 249 -1.64 -31.94 -29.17
CA ALA A 249 -0.35 -32.21 -28.56
C ALA A 249 0.21 -33.50 -29.20
N ASP A 250 1.01 -33.32 -30.25
CA ASP A 250 1.76 -34.36 -30.92
C ASP A 250 2.91 -34.81 -30.00
N CYS A 251 2.63 -35.78 -29.13
CA CYS A 251 3.63 -36.40 -28.26
C CYS A 251 4.46 -37.40 -29.08
N TYR A 252 5.71 -37.04 -29.41
CA TYR A 252 6.78 -37.95 -29.81
C TYR A 252 7.74 -38.25 -28.64
#